data_AF-A0A346R2D5-F1
#
_entry.id   AF-A0A346R2D5-F1
#
_cell.length_a   1.000
_cell.length_b   1.000
_cell.length_c   1.000
_cell.angle_alpha   90.00
_cell.angle_beta   90.00
_cell.angle_gamma   90.00
#
_symmetry.space_group_name_H-M   'P 1'
#
loop_
_entity.id
_entity.type
_entity.pdbx_description
1 polymer ?
#
loop_
_entity_poly.entity_id
_entity_poly.type
_entity_poly.pdbx_seq_one_letter_code
_entity_poly.pdbx_strand_id
1 'polypeptide(L)'
;MALGVALIASGLFGPRAMAFDPTGSDVADTFLKGLESGGAQDLSVGSVEQTGETVVINMLAATMRQRGEEMSLEAEAIAFTDASVDATGRIKAGAMAARNVSMKTDTATFFAARTAATNVILVRPRDMGAVAAPIDAIGYESLDITDVRVSTEDEGTVPIARIFSTLERSGKAPPTKGTFQIEGIELDPAQLDDEQAKKTLAELGYDMLNLSMKASFEWDVLNSRAILENFEISGDAIGTLSLSASFGGVTPDVVAKLKQQSHADGELMALAQQITVESIDLRFDNDTIVERVLDRQAEEANMERAAFVERLNSSLPRILTLLQNPPFQEKIAAALGTFLSAPESLQITANPAQALTVGSIAGTAMMAPMAVPLLLGLDIKANE
;
A
#
# COMPACT_ATOMS: atom_id res chain seq x y z
N MET A 1 49.63 -36.74 36.88
CA MET A 1 49.13 -38.09 36.55
C MET A 1 47.64 -38.08 36.88
N ALA A 2 46.71 -37.79 35.96
CA ALA A 2 46.31 -38.47 34.72
C ALA A 2 45.21 -39.54 34.94
N LEU A 3 44.20 -39.48 34.06
CA LEU A 3 43.02 -40.35 33.83
C LEU A 3 41.83 -40.23 34.82
N GLY A 4 40.56 -40.13 34.41
CA GLY A 4 39.96 -40.08 33.07
C GLY A 4 38.48 -40.55 33.08
N VAL A 5 37.67 -39.89 32.23
CA VAL A 5 36.62 -40.46 31.35
C VAL A 5 35.17 -40.66 31.86
N ALA A 6 34.29 -39.99 31.10
CA ALA A 6 32.93 -40.31 30.63
C ALA A 6 31.73 -40.30 31.60
N LEU A 7 30.86 -39.32 31.37
CA LEU A 7 29.41 -39.53 31.45
C LEU A 7 28.81 -39.20 30.08
N ILE A 8 28.41 -40.28 29.39
CA ILE A 8 27.63 -40.27 28.17
C ILE A 8 26.20 -39.89 28.57
N ALA A 9 25.71 -38.76 28.08
CA ALA A 9 24.28 -38.45 28.03
C ALA A 9 23.88 -38.37 26.55
N SER A 10 23.78 -39.54 25.91
CA SER A 10 23.18 -39.68 24.59
C SER A 10 21.66 -39.71 24.73
N GLY A 11 21.01 -38.75 24.08
CA GLY A 11 19.81 -38.96 23.28
C GLY A 11 18.49 -39.14 24.01
N LEU A 12 17.65 -38.09 23.93
CA LEU A 12 16.23 -38.18 23.60
C LEU A 12 15.75 -36.77 23.16
N PHE A 13 16.29 -36.28 22.05
CA PHE A 13 15.55 -35.33 21.22
C PHE A 13 14.62 -36.17 20.34
N GLY A 14 13.48 -36.57 20.91
CA GLY A 14 12.38 -37.07 20.09
C GLY A 14 11.93 -35.96 19.13
N PRO A 15 11.39 -36.30 17.95
CA PRO A 15 10.70 -35.31 17.13
C PRO A 15 9.62 -34.67 18.02
N ARG A 16 9.55 -33.34 18.04
CA ARG A 16 8.39 -32.67 18.64
C ARG A 16 7.16 -33.26 17.95
N ALA A 17 6.25 -33.84 18.73
CA ALA A 17 4.95 -34.25 18.22
C ALA A 17 4.32 -33.01 17.58
N MET A 18 3.79 -33.15 16.38
CA MET A 18 3.02 -32.08 15.73
C MET A 18 1.79 -31.77 16.60
N ALA A 19 1.30 -30.53 16.60
CA ALA A 19 0.07 -30.21 17.32
C ALA A 19 -1.18 -30.74 16.60
N PHE A 20 -1.02 -31.23 15.36
CA PHE A 20 -2.06 -31.84 14.54
C PHE A 20 -1.66 -33.24 14.06
N ASP A 21 -2.64 -34.13 13.86
CA ASP A 21 -2.42 -35.43 13.26
C ASP A 21 -2.16 -35.30 11.74
N PRO A 22 -1.23 -36.08 11.14
CA PRO A 22 -1.00 -36.06 9.70
C PRO A 22 -2.30 -36.22 8.92
N THR A 23 -2.55 -35.30 7.98
CA THR A 23 -3.82 -35.19 7.26
C THR A 23 -3.90 -36.14 6.06
N GLY A 24 -2.77 -36.76 5.69
CA GLY A 24 -2.66 -37.61 4.50
C GLY A 24 -2.37 -36.85 3.22
N SER A 25 -2.28 -35.51 3.26
CA SER A 25 -1.86 -34.66 2.15
C SER A 25 -0.57 -33.95 2.48
N ASP A 26 0.48 -34.18 1.70
CA ASP A 26 1.79 -33.52 1.88
C ASP A 26 1.68 -32.00 1.82
N VAL A 27 0.80 -31.48 0.96
CA VAL A 27 0.55 -30.04 0.80
C VAL A 27 -0.09 -29.47 2.06
N ALA A 28 -1.17 -30.11 2.55
CA ALA A 28 -1.85 -29.65 3.76
C ALA A 28 -0.94 -29.76 4.99
N ASP A 29 -0.25 -30.88 5.16
CA ASP A 29 0.68 -31.07 6.28
C ASP A 29 1.82 -30.06 6.24
N THR A 30 2.34 -29.71 5.06
CA THR A 30 3.39 -28.69 4.90
C THR A 30 2.85 -27.30 5.22
N PHE A 31 1.62 -27.00 4.84
CA PHE A 31 0.97 -25.72 5.12
C PHE A 31 0.77 -25.53 6.63
N LEU A 32 0.21 -26.54 7.29
CA LEU A 32 -0.05 -26.54 8.74
C LEU A 32 1.25 -26.50 9.56
N LYS A 33 2.26 -27.31 9.22
CA LYS A 33 3.63 -27.19 9.78
C LYS A 33 4.20 -25.80 9.59
N GLY A 34 3.88 -25.19 8.45
CA GLY A 34 4.19 -23.82 8.16
C GLY A 34 3.62 -22.91 9.24
N LEU A 35 2.30 -22.89 9.42
CA LEU A 35 1.63 -22.05 10.41
C LEU A 35 2.23 -22.23 11.82
N GLU A 36 2.43 -23.46 12.28
CA GLU A 36 3.06 -23.75 13.57
C GLU A 36 4.48 -23.16 13.66
N SER A 37 5.29 -23.32 12.61
CA SER A 37 6.64 -22.78 12.55
C SER A 37 6.67 -21.24 12.56
N GLY A 38 5.57 -20.61 12.12
CA GLY A 38 5.34 -19.18 12.14
C GLY A 38 4.82 -18.66 13.49
N GLY A 39 4.65 -19.54 14.48
CA GLY A 39 4.20 -19.19 15.83
C GLY A 39 2.73 -19.45 16.09
N ALA A 40 2.03 -20.16 15.21
CA ALA A 40 0.66 -20.59 15.47
C ALA A 40 0.62 -21.60 16.62
N GLN A 41 -0.37 -21.40 17.47
CA GLN A 41 -0.76 -22.20 18.64
C GLN A 41 -2.24 -22.56 18.45
N ASP A 42 -2.71 -23.55 19.21
CA ASP A 42 -4.10 -24.04 19.15
C ASP A 42 -4.61 -24.30 17.72
N LEU A 43 -3.70 -24.71 16.83
CA LEU A 43 -4.00 -24.98 15.43
C LEU A 43 -4.98 -26.15 15.33
N SER A 44 -6.12 -25.91 14.68
CA SER A 44 -7.15 -26.89 14.45
C SER A 44 -7.66 -26.83 13.01
N VAL A 45 -8.08 -28.00 12.52
CA VAL A 45 -8.61 -28.20 11.18
C VAL A 45 -9.79 -29.16 11.28
N GLY A 46 -10.89 -28.86 10.60
CA GLY A 46 -12.08 -29.73 10.58
C GLY A 46 -11.91 -30.97 9.70
N SER A 47 -11.55 -30.77 8.43
CA SER A 47 -11.24 -31.86 7.51
C SER A 47 -10.22 -31.43 6.46
N VAL A 48 -9.50 -32.41 5.91
CA VAL A 48 -8.69 -32.23 4.70
C VAL A 48 -9.19 -33.19 3.64
N GLU A 49 -9.51 -32.64 2.47
CA GLU A 49 -10.01 -33.39 1.33
C GLU A 49 -9.07 -33.22 0.15
N GLN A 50 -8.77 -34.30 -0.56
CA GLN A 50 -7.96 -34.27 -1.77
C GLN A 50 -8.74 -34.89 -2.91
N THR A 51 -9.06 -34.07 -3.92
CA THR A 51 -9.78 -34.49 -5.13
C THR A 51 -8.97 -34.08 -6.35
N GLY A 52 -8.42 -35.06 -7.06
CA GLY A 52 -7.52 -34.81 -8.20
C GLY A 52 -6.29 -34.00 -7.77
N GLU A 53 -6.08 -32.86 -8.42
CA GLU A 53 -4.96 -31.94 -8.17
C GLU A 53 -5.29 -30.87 -7.11
N THR A 54 -6.48 -30.93 -6.51
CA THR A 54 -6.95 -29.95 -5.52
C THR A 54 -6.91 -30.56 -4.11
N VAL A 55 -6.29 -29.82 -3.18
CA VAL A 55 -6.28 -30.09 -1.74
C VAL A 55 -7.09 -28.99 -1.06
N VAL A 56 -8.09 -29.36 -0.26
CA VAL A 56 -8.95 -28.44 0.49
C VAL A 56 -8.80 -28.70 1.99
N ILE A 57 -8.51 -27.64 2.75
CA ILE A 57 -8.44 -27.61 4.21
C ILE A 57 -9.68 -26.87 4.69
N ASN A 58 -10.57 -27.54 5.42
CA ASN A 58 -11.81 -26.96 5.92
C ASN A 58 -11.70 -26.61 7.40
N MET A 59 -12.36 -25.52 7.80
CA MET A 59 -12.48 -25.05 9.18
C MET A 59 -11.10 -24.94 9.85
N LEU A 60 -10.20 -24.18 9.22
CA LEU A 60 -8.92 -23.84 9.83
C LEU A 60 -9.16 -22.81 10.92
N ALA A 61 -8.61 -23.05 12.11
CA ALA A 61 -8.49 -22.04 13.15
C ALA A 61 -7.11 -22.13 13.81
N ALA A 62 -6.52 -20.99 14.14
CA ALA A 62 -5.24 -20.89 14.80
C ALA A 62 -5.17 -19.64 15.66
N THR A 63 -4.50 -19.71 16.80
CA THR A 63 -4.11 -18.54 17.59
C THR A 63 -2.63 -18.29 17.39
N MET A 64 -2.18 -17.05 17.53
CA MET A 64 -0.76 -16.69 17.42
C MET A 64 -0.48 -15.56 18.40
N ARG A 65 0.74 -15.48 18.92
CA ARG A 65 1.21 -14.26 19.59
C ARG A 65 2.34 -13.65 18.79
N GLN A 66 2.17 -12.39 18.38
CA GLN A 66 3.23 -11.62 17.73
C GLN A 66 3.41 -10.28 18.43
N ARG A 67 4.67 -9.94 18.74
CA ARG A 67 5.05 -8.68 19.43
C ARG A 67 4.29 -8.41 20.76
N GLY A 68 3.73 -9.44 21.38
CA GLY A 68 2.98 -9.35 22.64
C GLY A 68 1.45 -9.40 22.46
N GLU A 69 0.98 -9.10 21.26
CA GLU A 69 -0.44 -9.11 20.88
C GLU A 69 -0.89 -10.51 20.49
N GLU A 70 -2.12 -10.85 20.90
CA GLU A 70 -2.76 -12.09 20.51
C GLU A 70 -3.52 -11.89 19.20
N MET A 71 -3.46 -12.89 18.34
CA MET A 71 -4.15 -12.88 17.07
C MET A 71 -4.83 -14.23 16.87
N SER A 72 -6.04 -14.23 16.33
CA SER A 72 -6.69 -15.44 15.85
C SER A 72 -6.91 -15.38 14.35
N LEU A 73 -6.64 -16.48 13.66
CA LEU A 73 -6.88 -16.68 12.25
C LEU A 73 -7.92 -17.80 12.10
N GLU A 74 -8.97 -17.55 11.32
CA GLU A 74 -9.97 -18.53 10.95
C GLU A 74 -10.19 -18.51 9.44
N ALA A 75 -10.47 -19.67 8.85
CA ALA A 75 -10.90 -19.78 7.46
C ALA A 75 -11.87 -20.95 7.30
N GLU A 76 -13.01 -20.72 6.64
CA GLU A 76 -13.97 -21.79 6.36
C GLU A 76 -13.36 -22.85 5.45
N ALA A 77 -12.65 -22.42 4.41
CA ALA A 77 -11.97 -23.33 3.49
C ALA A 77 -10.75 -22.65 2.86
N ILE A 78 -9.67 -23.41 2.70
CA ILE A 78 -8.49 -23.03 1.91
C ILE A 78 -8.23 -24.16 0.92
N ALA A 79 -8.24 -23.84 -0.37
CA ALA A 79 -8.01 -24.76 -1.46
C ALA A 79 -6.71 -24.40 -2.19
N PHE A 80 -5.88 -25.41 -2.44
CA PHE A 80 -4.71 -25.33 -3.30
C PHE A 80 -4.95 -26.22 -4.52
N THR A 81 -4.76 -25.68 -5.72
CA THR A 81 -4.91 -26.42 -6.99
C THR A 81 -3.57 -26.45 -7.72
N ASP A 82 -3.25 -27.61 -8.32
CA ASP A 82 -1.95 -27.90 -8.93
C ASP A 82 -0.81 -27.61 -7.94
N ALA A 83 -0.95 -28.19 -6.75
CA ALA A 83 -0.08 -27.89 -5.62
C ALA A 83 0.95 -28.99 -5.38
N SER A 84 2.19 -28.59 -5.17
CA SER A 84 3.30 -29.49 -4.84
C SER A 84 4.22 -28.88 -3.78
N VAL A 85 4.91 -29.76 -3.06
CA VAL A 85 5.95 -29.37 -2.10
C VAL A 85 7.30 -29.52 -2.79
N ASP A 86 8.05 -28.43 -2.92
CA ASP A 86 9.37 -28.46 -3.56
C ASP A 86 10.43 -29.10 -2.65
N ALA A 87 11.63 -29.36 -3.18
CA ALA A 87 12.75 -29.95 -2.42
C ALA A 87 13.21 -29.09 -1.23
N THR A 88 12.77 -27.82 -1.16
CA THR A 88 12.99 -26.92 -0.04
C THR A 88 11.82 -26.90 0.94
N GLY A 89 10.82 -27.76 0.80
CA GLY A 89 9.64 -27.80 1.68
C GLY A 89 8.74 -26.57 1.53
N ARG A 90 8.79 -25.87 0.40
CA ARG A 90 7.87 -24.77 0.08
C ARG A 90 6.70 -25.30 -0.74
N ILE A 91 5.53 -24.75 -0.52
CA ILE A 91 4.35 -25.05 -1.34
C ILE A 91 4.41 -24.17 -2.58
N LYS A 92 4.28 -24.78 -3.75
CA LYS A 92 3.98 -24.11 -5.01
C LYS A 92 2.61 -24.57 -5.47
N ALA A 93 1.74 -23.64 -5.84
CA ALA A 93 0.41 -23.96 -6.34
C ALA A 93 0.09 -23.09 -7.56
N GLY A 94 -0.52 -23.67 -8.59
CA GLY A 94 -1.05 -22.91 -9.73
C GLY A 94 -2.13 -21.92 -9.28
N ALA A 95 -2.95 -22.31 -8.29
CA ALA A 95 -3.91 -21.42 -7.65
C ALA A 95 -4.10 -21.72 -6.15
N MET A 96 -4.41 -20.68 -5.39
CA MET A 96 -4.91 -20.74 -4.02
C MET A 96 -6.25 -20.01 -3.95
N ALA A 97 -7.24 -20.60 -3.28
CA ALA A 97 -8.49 -19.91 -2.96
C ALA A 97 -8.81 -20.09 -1.48
N ALA A 98 -9.37 -19.06 -0.84
CA ALA A 98 -9.87 -19.16 0.51
C ALA A 98 -11.27 -18.54 0.63
N ARG A 99 -12.08 -19.06 1.55
CA ARG A 99 -13.43 -18.57 1.84
C ARG A 99 -13.55 -18.18 3.30
N ASN A 100 -14.23 -17.06 3.55
CA ASN A 100 -14.53 -16.54 4.88
C ASN A 100 -13.29 -16.54 5.78
N VAL A 101 -12.25 -15.85 5.32
CA VAL A 101 -11.02 -15.67 6.11
C VAL A 101 -11.26 -14.55 7.10
N SER A 102 -11.06 -14.83 8.39
CA SER A 102 -11.16 -13.86 9.47
C SER A 102 -9.84 -13.83 10.22
N MET A 103 -9.29 -12.64 10.42
CA MET A 103 -8.11 -12.41 11.24
C MET A 103 -8.47 -11.36 12.29
N LYS A 104 -8.43 -11.74 13.56
CA LYS A 104 -8.71 -10.84 14.67
C LYS A 104 -7.43 -10.57 15.45
N THR A 105 -7.20 -9.32 15.78
CA THR A 105 -6.19 -8.84 16.72
C THR A 105 -6.89 -8.26 17.96
N ASP A 106 -6.11 -7.76 18.91
CA ASP A 106 -6.65 -7.06 20.08
C ASP A 106 -7.42 -5.77 19.71
N THR A 107 -7.15 -5.17 18.54
CA THR A 107 -7.69 -3.87 18.15
C THR A 107 -8.63 -3.90 16.95
N ALA A 108 -8.54 -4.93 16.11
CA ALA A 108 -9.26 -4.99 14.85
C ALA A 108 -9.60 -6.41 14.42
N THR A 109 -10.65 -6.55 13.61
CA THR A 109 -11.00 -7.76 12.89
C THR A 109 -10.98 -7.47 11.40
N PHE A 110 -10.18 -8.23 10.66
CA PHE A 110 -10.14 -8.24 9.22
C PHE A 110 -10.90 -9.46 8.72
N PHE A 111 -11.91 -9.25 7.89
CA PHE A 111 -12.66 -10.31 7.25
C PHE A 111 -12.54 -10.18 5.73
N ALA A 112 -12.44 -11.32 5.05
CA ALA A 112 -12.53 -11.42 3.59
C ALA A 112 -13.42 -12.60 3.21
N ALA A 113 -14.50 -12.36 2.47
CA ALA A 113 -15.40 -13.43 2.07
C ALA A 113 -14.72 -14.38 1.07
N ARG A 114 -13.92 -13.83 0.15
CA ARG A 114 -13.19 -14.63 -0.85
C ARG A 114 -11.81 -14.07 -1.06
N THR A 115 -10.84 -14.97 -1.14
CA THR A 115 -9.47 -14.70 -1.56
C THR A 115 -9.12 -15.67 -2.68
N ALA A 116 -8.50 -15.18 -3.74
CA ALA A 116 -7.98 -15.99 -4.84
C ALA A 116 -6.60 -15.48 -5.24
N ALA A 117 -5.66 -16.38 -5.46
CA ALA A 117 -4.32 -16.04 -5.93
C ALA A 117 -3.83 -17.06 -6.95
N THR A 118 -3.00 -16.60 -7.89
CA THR A 118 -2.40 -17.45 -8.93
C THR A 118 -0.89 -17.53 -8.77
N ASN A 119 -0.32 -18.66 -9.21
CA ASN A 119 1.12 -18.92 -9.16
C ASN A 119 1.72 -18.66 -7.78
N VAL A 120 1.10 -19.26 -6.76
CA VAL A 120 1.40 -19.03 -5.35
C VAL A 120 2.64 -19.81 -4.94
N ILE A 121 3.55 -19.15 -4.23
CA ILE A 121 4.73 -19.73 -3.60
C ILE A 121 4.71 -19.33 -2.13
N LEU A 122 4.38 -20.28 -1.25
CA LEU A 122 4.40 -20.07 0.19
C LEU A 122 5.81 -20.37 0.72
N VAL A 123 6.50 -19.35 1.24
CA VAL A 123 7.82 -19.48 1.85
C VAL A 123 7.71 -20.05 3.28
N ARG A 124 8.80 -20.63 3.81
CA ARG A 124 8.83 -21.21 5.16
C ARG A 124 8.53 -20.15 6.22
N PRO A 125 7.62 -20.41 7.17
CA PRO A 125 7.21 -19.39 8.15
C PRO A 125 8.25 -18.95 9.19
N ARG A 126 9.40 -19.63 9.31
CA ARG A 126 10.56 -19.06 10.04
C ARG A 126 11.08 -17.75 9.43
N ASP A 127 10.77 -17.50 8.16
CA ASP A 127 11.08 -16.26 7.45
C ASP A 127 9.87 -15.30 7.41
N MET A 128 8.72 -15.71 7.97
CA MET A 128 7.50 -14.91 8.14
C MET A 128 7.45 -14.34 9.56
N GLY A 129 8.35 -13.40 9.86
CA GLY A 129 8.36 -12.66 11.12
C GLY A 129 7.68 -11.29 10.95
N ALA A 130 6.71 -11.00 11.82
CA ALA A 130 5.88 -9.79 11.87
C ALA A 130 4.63 -9.81 10.97
N VAL A 131 3.51 -9.34 11.55
CA VAL A 131 2.12 -9.19 11.05
C VAL A 131 1.98 -8.30 9.79
N ALA A 132 3.09 -7.98 9.15
CA ALA A 132 3.15 -7.65 7.75
C ALA A 132 4.22 -8.57 7.19
N ALA A 133 3.83 -9.78 6.77
CA ALA A 133 4.69 -10.52 5.86
C ALA A 133 4.98 -9.53 4.72
N PRO A 134 6.23 -9.10 4.48
CA PRO A 134 6.50 -8.27 3.32
C PRO A 134 5.87 -9.03 2.15
N ILE A 135 5.27 -8.33 1.19
CA ILE A 135 4.73 -8.90 -0.06
C ILE A 135 5.77 -9.83 -0.75
N ASP A 136 7.04 -9.76 -0.32
CA ASP A 136 8.15 -10.66 -0.63
C ASP A 136 8.03 -12.11 -0.08
N ALA A 137 7.28 -12.39 0.99
CA ALA A 137 7.23 -13.70 1.68
C ALA A 137 6.17 -14.67 1.11
N ILE A 138 5.16 -14.16 0.40
CA ILE A 138 4.23 -14.95 -0.42
C ILE A 138 4.47 -14.52 -1.86
N GLY A 139 5.04 -15.40 -2.67
CA GLY A 139 5.09 -15.18 -4.11
C GLY A 139 3.72 -15.43 -4.71
N TYR A 140 3.24 -14.52 -5.55
CA TYR A 140 2.03 -14.69 -6.36
C TYR A 140 2.18 -13.88 -7.65
N GLU A 141 1.43 -14.23 -8.68
CA GLU A 141 1.29 -13.44 -9.90
C GLU A 141 0.08 -12.52 -9.82
N SER A 142 -1.07 -13.03 -9.39
CA SER A 142 -2.26 -12.22 -9.09
C SER A 142 -2.81 -12.55 -7.71
N LEU A 143 -3.42 -11.56 -7.06
CA LEU A 143 -4.18 -11.69 -5.83
C LEU A 143 -5.49 -10.90 -5.98
N ASP A 144 -6.61 -11.51 -5.62
CA ASP A 144 -7.94 -10.94 -5.66
C ASP A 144 -8.68 -11.27 -4.37
N ILE A 145 -9.07 -10.24 -3.62
CA ILE A 145 -9.78 -10.36 -2.35
C ILE A 145 -11.06 -9.55 -2.47
N THR A 146 -12.23 -10.15 -2.21
CA THR A 146 -13.53 -9.50 -2.38
C THR A 146 -14.37 -9.57 -1.12
N ASP A 147 -15.23 -8.56 -0.92
CA ASP A 147 -16.09 -8.39 0.26
C ASP A 147 -15.24 -8.44 1.53
N VAL A 148 -14.36 -7.44 1.62
CA VAL A 148 -13.46 -7.21 2.75
C VAL A 148 -14.18 -6.32 3.76
N ARG A 149 -14.01 -6.62 5.05
CA ARG A 149 -14.50 -5.77 6.14
C ARG A 149 -13.39 -5.60 7.17
N VAL A 150 -13.14 -4.36 7.54
CA VAL A 150 -12.25 -4.01 8.65
C VAL A 150 -13.11 -3.46 9.77
N SER A 151 -13.13 -4.17 10.90
CA SER A 151 -13.91 -3.77 12.06
C SER A 151 -12.98 -3.44 13.22
N THR A 152 -13.11 -2.26 13.81
CA THR A 152 -12.45 -1.89 15.06
C THR A 152 -13.50 -1.74 16.17
N GLU A 153 -13.10 -1.85 17.44
CA GLU A 153 -14.05 -1.68 18.55
C GLU A 153 -14.62 -0.25 18.61
N ASP A 154 -13.81 0.75 18.24
CA ASP A 154 -14.13 2.16 18.40
C ASP A 154 -14.70 2.83 17.14
N GLU A 155 -14.22 2.43 15.94
CA GLU A 155 -14.55 3.10 14.66
C GLU A 155 -15.57 2.32 13.81
N GLY A 156 -16.12 1.22 14.32
CA GLY A 156 -17.16 0.47 13.60
C GLY A 156 -16.60 -0.45 12.52
N THR A 157 -17.30 -0.56 11.38
CA THR A 157 -16.92 -1.48 10.29
C THR A 157 -16.84 -0.74 8.97
N VAL A 158 -15.65 -0.78 8.36
CA VAL A 158 -15.35 -0.22 7.04
C VAL A 158 -15.40 -1.36 6.02
N PRO A 159 -16.42 -1.40 5.14
CA PRO A 159 -16.44 -2.33 4.03
C PRO A 159 -15.51 -1.84 2.91
N ILE A 160 -14.88 -2.81 2.25
CA ILE A 160 -14.01 -2.64 1.09
C ILE A 160 -14.45 -3.67 0.05
N ALA A 161 -14.92 -3.22 -1.10
CA ALA A 161 -15.49 -4.11 -2.10
C ALA A 161 -14.44 -5.11 -2.65
N ARG A 162 -13.24 -4.62 -2.97
CA ARG A 162 -12.18 -5.45 -3.57
C ARG A 162 -10.78 -4.92 -3.31
N ILE A 163 -9.84 -5.84 -3.08
CA ILE A 163 -8.40 -5.60 -3.13
C ILE A 163 -7.83 -6.51 -4.21
N PHE A 164 -7.19 -5.92 -5.21
CA PHE A 164 -6.60 -6.65 -6.33
C PHE A 164 -5.15 -6.25 -6.54
N SER A 165 -4.28 -7.22 -6.84
CA SER A 165 -2.91 -6.93 -7.22
C SER A 165 -2.35 -7.90 -8.24
N THR A 166 -1.42 -7.42 -9.05
CA THR A 166 -0.58 -8.25 -9.92
C THR A 166 0.89 -7.92 -9.69
N LEU A 167 1.75 -8.93 -9.78
CA LEU A 167 3.19 -8.79 -9.63
C LEU A 167 3.91 -9.64 -10.67
N GLU A 168 4.75 -9.01 -11.47
CA GLU A 168 5.67 -9.71 -12.36
C GLU A 168 7.04 -9.79 -11.69
N ARG A 169 7.57 -11.01 -11.54
CA ARG A 169 8.89 -11.25 -10.94
C ARG A 169 9.63 -12.39 -11.65
N SER A 170 10.96 -12.29 -11.69
CA SER A 170 11.83 -13.35 -12.18
C SER A 170 12.49 -14.11 -11.02
N GLY A 171 12.02 -15.33 -10.74
CA GLY A 171 12.60 -16.19 -9.70
C GLY A 171 12.50 -15.58 -8.30
N LYS A 172 13.65 -15.31 -7.66
CA LYS A 172 13.74 -14.68 -6.32
C LYS A 172 13.98 -13.16 -6.38
N ALA A 173 14.04 -12.56 -7.57
CA ALA A 173 14.22 -11.13 -7.70
C ALA A 173 12.98 -10.37 -7.18
N PRO A 174 13.13 -9.12 -6.71
CA PRO A 174 11.99 -8.26 -6.43
C PRO A 174 11.11 -8.11 -7.68
N PRO A 175 9.80 -7.86 -7.51
CA PRO A 175 8.92 -7.57 -8.64
C PRO A 175 9.42 -6.39 -9.46
N THR A 176 9.43 -6.54 -10.78
CA THR A 176 9.84 -5.50 -11.73
C THR A 176 8.64 -4.76 -12.31
N LYS A 177 7.43 -5.30 -12.15
CA LYS A 177 6.19 -4.63 -12.54
C LYS A 177 5.07 -5.08 -11.62
N GLY A 178 4.11 -4.20 -11.37
CA GLY A 178 2.93 -4.59 -10.62
C GLY A 178 1.82 -3.58 -10.69
N THR A 179 0.61 -4.07 -10.42
CA THR A 179 -0.57 -3.23 -10.20
C THR A 179 -1.15 -3.52 -8.83
N PHE A 180 -1.73 -2.51 -8.21
CA PHE A 180 -2.42 -2.60 -6.94
C PHE A 180 -3.70 -1.78 -7.02
N GLN A 181 -4.82 -2.32 -6.56
CA GLN A 181 -6.13 -1.69 -6.62
C GLN A 181 -6.88 -1.98 -5.32
N ILE A 182 -7.48 -0.95 -4.75
CA ILE A 182 -8.49 -1.05 -3.70
C ILE A 182 -9.73 -0.34 -4.23
N GLU A 183 -10.84 -1.04 -4.33
CA GLU A 183 -12.10 -0.53 -4.87
C GLU A 183 -13.17 -0.53 -3.78
N GLY A 184 -13.96 0.54 -3.76
CA GLY A 184 -15.18 0.62 -2.95
C GLY A 184 -14.91 0.62 -1.44
N ILE A 185 -14.04 1.51 -0.97
CA ILE A 185 -13.87 1.78 0.47
C ILE A 185 -15.02 2.69 0.89
N GLU A 186 -15.95 2.17 1.70
CA GLU A 186 -17.05 3.00 2.22
C GLU A 186 -16.70 3.48 3.63
N LEU A 187 -16.59 4.79 3.80
CA LEU A 187 -16.24 5.42 5.06
C LEU A 187 -17.38 6.36 5.48
N ASP A 188 -17.90 6.16 6.68
CA ASP A 188 -18.77 7.11 7.36
C ASP A 188 -17.90 8.16 8.05
N PRO A 189 -17.93 9.45 7.63
CA PRO A 189 -17.15 10.49 8.29
C PRO A 189 -17.38 10.59 9.79
N ALA A 190 -18.54 10.19 10.32
CA ALA A 190 -18.81 10.21 11.75
C ALA A 190 -17.95 9.23 12.56
N GLN A 191 -17.42 8.18 11.91
CA GLN A 191 -16.61 7.12 12.51
C GLN A 191 -15.12 7.44 12.58
N LEU A 192 -14.64 8.52 11.95
CA LEU A 192 -13.23 8.90 12.00
C LEU A 192 -12.76 9.18 13.44
N ASP A 193 -11.47 9.11 13.74
CA ASP A 193 -10.97 9.59 15.04
C ASP A 193 -10.76 11.11 15.08
N ASP A 194 -10.48 11.73 13.92
CA ASP A 194 -10.16 13.15 13.82
C ASP A 194 -11.45 14.00 13.77
N GLU A 195 -11.81 14.61 14.91
CA GLU A 195 -12.96 15.51 15.05
C GLU A 195 -12.98 16.69 14.05
N GLN A 196 -11.81 17.20 13.67
CA GLN A 196 -11.72 18.27 12.68
C GLN A 196 -12.04 17.73 11.28
N ALA A 197 -11.57 16.52 10.95
CA ALA A 197 -11.92 15.85 9.70
C ALA A 197 -13.43 15.56 9.64
N LYS A 198 -14.03 15.01 10.72
CA LYS A 198 -15.48 14.79 10.81
C LYS A 198 -16.27 16.05 10.49
N LYS A 199 -15.95 17.12 11.22
CA LYS A 199 -16.63 18.39 11.11
C LYS A 199 -16.50 18.95 9.70
N THR A 200 -15.30 18.93 9.14
CA THR A 200 -15.03 19.46 7.80
C THR A 200 -15.81 18.68 6.74
N LEU A 201 -15.82 17.35 6.79
CA LEU A 201 -16.53 16.50 5.83
C LEU A 201 -18.06 16.68 5.93
N ALA A 202 -18.59 16.72 7.16
CA ALA A 202 -20.01 16.99 7.39
C ALA A 202 -20.42 18.40 6.91
N GLU A 203 -19.58 19.40 7.17
CA GLU A 203 -19.77 20.78 6.71
C GLU A 203 -19.71 20.93 5.19
N LEU A 204 -18.98 20.05 4.50
CA LEU A 204 -18.96 19.96 3.05
C LEU A 204 -20.09 19.09 2.48
N GLY A 205 -20.94 18.52 3.36
CA GLY A 205 -22.12 17.75 3.00
C GLY A 205 -21.82 16.31 2.55
N TYR A 206 -20.80 15.68 3.14
CA TYR A 206 -20.50 14.26 2.95
C TYR A 206 -21.03 13.44 4.14
N ASP A 207 -22.02 12.61 3.87
CA ASP A 207 -22.56 11.62 4.84
C ASP A 207 -21.88 10.25 4.72
N MET A 208 -21.36 9.95 3.53
CA MET A 208 -20.64 8.72 3.23
C MET A 208 -19.63 9.02 2.13
N LEU A 209 -18.42 8.48 2.29
CA LEU A 209 -17.35 8.56 1.33
C LEU A 209 -17.17 7.21 0.67
N ASN A 210 -17.18 7.18 -0.66
CA ASN A 210 -16.82 6.00 -1.43
C ASN A 210 -15.50 6.29 -2.15
N LEU A 211 -14.44 5.63 -1.72
CA LEU A 211 -13.08 5.89 -2.19
C LEU A 211 -12.53 4.67 -2.92
N SER A 212 -11.70 4.92 -3.93
CA SER A 212 -10.91 3.89 -4.60
C SER A 212 -9.48 4.36 -4.78
N MET A 213 -8.55 3.41 -4.85
CA MET A 213 -7.15 3.66 -5.05
C MET A 213 -6.58 2.68 -6.07
N LYS A 214 -5.74 3.15 -6.97
CA LYS A 214 -5.02 2.33 -7.94
C LYS A 214 -3.58 2.78 -8.05
N ALA A 215 -2.65 1.83 -8.11
CA ALA A 215 -1.25 2.08 -8.35
C ALA A 215 -0.72 1.12 -9.42
N SER A 216 0.21 1.57 -10.24
CA SER A 216 0.94 0.75 -11.21
C SER A 216 2.38 1.23 -11.27
N PHE A 217 3.31 0.28 -11.14
CA PHE A 217 4.74 0.58 -11.13
C PHE A 217 5.50 -0.35 -12.07
N GLU A 218 6.61 0.16 -12.57
CA GLU A 218 7.62 -0.59 -13.31
C GLU A 218 9.01 -0.25 -12.76
N TRP A 219 9.89 -1.24 -12.70
CA TRP A 219 11.26 -1.11 -12.27
C TRP A 219 12.21 -1.78 -13.26
N ASP A 220 12.89 -0.93 -14.02
CA ASP A 220 13.95 -1.31 -14.94
C ASP A 220 15.27 -1.43 -14.18
N VAL A 221 15.58 -2.67 -13.81
CA VAL A 221 16.81 -3.01 -13.08
C VAL A 221 18.06 -2.71 -13.90
N LEU A 222 18.02 -2.86 -15.23
CA LEU A 222 19.18 -2.69 -16.09
C LEU A 222 19.57 -1.21 -16.19
N ASN A 223 18.58 -0.34 -16.30
CA ASN A 223 18.80 1.11 -16.40
C ASN A 223 18.71 1.81 -15.02
N SER A 224 18.53 1.07 -13.93
CA SER A 224 18.36 1.61 -12.57
C SER A 224 17.26 2.66 -12.49
N ARG A 225 16.14 2.39 -13.17
CA ARG A 225 15.03 3.34 -13.34
C ARG A 225 13.75 2.78 -12.77
N ALA A 226 13.06 3.54 -11.92
CA ALA A 226 11.75 3.19 -11.39
C ALA A 226 10.70 4.17 -11.90
N ILE A 227 9.56 3.65 -12.29
CA ILE A 227 8.45 4.39 -12.87
C ILE A 227 7.22 4.08 -12.04
N LEU A 228 6.60 5.13 -11.50
CA LEU A 228 5.22 5.09 -11.05
C LEU A 228 4.37 5.51 -12.25
N GLU A 229 3.82 4.52 -12.97
CA GLU A 229 3.05 4.78 -14.19
C GLU A 229 1.78 5.57 -13.87
N ASN A 230 1.09 5.15 -12.81
CA ASN A 230 -0.07 5.86 -12.26
C ASN A 230 -0.21 5.50 -10.78
N PHE A 231 -0.52 6.50 -9.97
CA PHE A 231 -1.07 6.38 -8.63
C PHE A 231 -2.29 7.28 -8.56
N GLU A 232 -3.44 6.70 -8.32
CA GLU A 232 -4.73 7.34 -8.39
C GLU A 232 -5.48 7.11 -7.09
N ILE A 233 -6.05 8.17 -6.54
CA ILE A 233 -7.05 8.12 -5.48
C ILE A 233 -8.28 8.85 -6.00
N SER A 234 -9.42 8.19 -6.01
CA SER A 234 -10.69 8.76 -6.47
C SER A 234 -11.74 8.67 -5.36
N GLY A 235 -12.65 9.64 -5.33
CA GLY A 235 -13.81 9.62 -4.45
C GLY A 235 -15.06 10.12 -5.14
N ASP A 236 -16.17 9.41 -4.95
CA ASP A 236 -17.49 9.82 -5.48
C ASP A 236 -17.86 11.20 -4.95
N ALA A 237 -18.32 12.10 -5.83
CA ALA A 237 -18.62 13.50 -5.53
C ALA A 237 -17.43 14.30 -4.97
N ILE A 238 -16.21 13.76 -4.95
CA ILE A 238 -14.99 14.48 -4.55
C ILE A 238 -14.21 14.86 -5.81
N GLY A 239 -13.69 13.86 -6.51
CA GLY A 239 -12.74 14.02 -7.59
C GLY A 239 -11.68 12.93 -7.58
N THR A 240 -10.70 13.07 -8.45
CA THR A 240 -9.61 12.11 -8.65
C THR A 240 -8.27 12.81 -8.57
N LEU A 241 -7.36 12.32 -7.72
CA LEU A 241 -5.97 12.74 -7.66
C LEU A 241 -5.11 11.67 -8.31
N SER A 242 -4.41 12.03 -9.38
CA SER A 242 -3.49 11.16 -10.12
C SER A 242 -2.07 11.66 -10.00
N LEU A 243 -1.12 10.74 -9.84
CA LEU A 243 0.32 10.99 -9.76
C LEU A 243 1.05 9.99 -10.66
N SER A 244 1.89 10.50 -11.55
CA SER A 244 2.91 9.67 -12.22
C SER A 244 4.29 10.26 -11.95
N ALA A 245 5.30 9.40 -11.85
CA ALA A 245 6.65 9.83 -11.54
C ALA A 245 7.70 8.89 -12.13
N SER A 246 8.86 9.45 -12.46
CA SER A 246 10.02 8.70 -12.94
C SER A 246 11.25 9.05 -12.13
N PHE A 247 11.95 8.02 -11.67
CA PHE A 247 13.13 8.11 -10.85
C PHE A 247 14.29 7.32 -11.46
N GLY A 248 15.47 7.93 -11.48
CA GLY A 248 16.73 7.29 -11.82
C GLY A 248 17.54 6.91 -10.58
N GLY A 249 18.56 6.08 -10.75
CA GLY A 249 19.46 5.64 -9.67
C GLY A 249 18.83 4.64 -8.69
N VAL A 250 17.67 4.07 -9.01
CA VAL A 250 16.98 3.06 -8.19
C VAL A 250 17.57 1.69 -8.51
N THR A 251 18.70 1.38 -7.86
CA THR A 251 19.39 0.09 -8.00
C THR A 251 18.85 -0.96 -7.02
N PRO A 252 19.13 -2.27 -7.22
CA PRO A 252 18.75 -3.29 -6.24
C PRO A 252 19.31 -3.05 -4.83
N ASP A 253 20.50 -2.46 -4.71
CA ASP A 253 21.10 -2.09 -3.42
C ASP A 253 20.33 -0.95 -2.75
N VAL A 254 19.93 0.07 -3.52
CA VAL A 254 19.09 1.17 -3.02
C VAL A 254 17.76 0.64 -2.51
N VAL A 255 17.08 -0.23 -3.28
CA VAL A 255 15.82 -0.85 -2.86
C VAL A 255 16.01 -1.70 -1.61
N ALA A 256 17.07 -2.51 -1.54
CA ALA A 256 17.36 -3.33 -0.38
C ALA A 256 17.61 -2.50 0.89
N LYS A 257 18.30 -1.36 0.77
CA LYS A 257 18.49 -0.41 1.87
C LYS A 257 17.18 0.23 2.28
N LEU A 258 16.39 0.76 1.34
CA LEU A 258 15.08 1.38 1.62
C LEU A 258 14.12 0.45 2.37
N LYS A 259 14.20 -0.87 2.13
CA LYS A 259 13.40 -1.88 2.84
C LYS A 259 13.77 -2.09 4.30
N GLN A 260 14.90 -1.56 4.78
CA GLN A 260 15.27 -1.67 6.19
C GLN A 260 14.33 -0.86 7.07
N GLN A 261 13.85 -1.44 8.18
CA GLN A 261 12.86 -0.81 9.07
C GLN A 261 13.43 0.35 9.90
N SER A 262 14.75 0.47 9.98
CA SER A 262 15.43 1.54 10.69
C SER A 262 16.62 2.01 9.88
N HIS A 263 16.69 3.32 9.67
CA HIS A 263 17.77 3.98 8.96
C HIS A 263 18.50 4.88 9.95
N ALA A 264 19.84 4.90 9.89
CA ALA A 264 20.59 5.93 10.60
C ALA A 264 20.35 7.30 9.95
N ASP A 265 20.41 8.39 10.72
CA ASP A 265 20.10 9.76 10.26
C ASP A 265 20.93 10.25 9.04
N GLY A 266 22.04 9.57 8.70
CA GLY A 266 22.85 9.84 7.50
C GLY A 266 22.60 8.91 6.31
N GLU A 267 21.97 7.75 6.52
CA GLU A 267 21.76 6.73 5.49
C GLU A 267 20.68 7.15 4.49
N LEU A 268 19.57 7.69 4.98
CA LEU A 268 18.51 8.25 4.13
C LEU A 268 19.03 9.41 3.28
N MET A 269 19.89 10.26 3.85
CA MET A 269 20.51 11.34 3.09
C MET A 269 21.44 10.80 1.99
N ALA A 270 22.23 9.76 2.29
CA ALA A 270 23.08 9.11 1.30
C ALA A 270 22.27 8.43 0.18
N LEU A 271 21.11 7.86 0.50
CA LEU A 271 20.18 7.30 -0.48
C LEU A 271 19.52 8.41 -1.33
N ALA A 272 19.13 9.53 -0.70
CA ALA A 272 18.57 10.68 -1.40
C ALA A 272 19.54 11.31 -2.41
N GLN A 273 20.86 11.13 -2.24
CA GLN A 273 21.85 11.58 -3.22
C GLN A 273 22.01 10.60 -4.40
N GLN A 274 21.56 9.36 -4.28
CA GLN A 274 21.65 8.35 -5.34
C GLN A 274 20.42 8.37 -6.25
N ILE A 275 19.25 8.68 -5.70
CA ILE A 275 17.99 8.71 -6.43
C ILE A 275 17.85 10.07 -7.12
N THR A 276 17.59 10.05 -8.43
CA THR A 276 17.31 11.26 -9.20
C THR A 276 15.84 11.34 -9.60
N VAL A 277 15.27 12.54 -9.57
CA VAL A 277 13.94 12.83 -10.12
C VAL A 277 14.11 13.18 -11.59
N GLU A 278 13.41 12.44 -12.45
CA GLU A 278 13.40 12.67 -13.90
C GLU A 278 12.12 13.41 -14.33
N SER A 279 10.97 12.99 -13.80
CA SER A 279 9.69 13.64 -14.06
C SER A 279 8.69 13.36 -12.94
N ILE A 280 7.80 14.32 -12.68
CA ILE A 280 6.63 14.15 -11.81
C ILE A 280 5.45 14.84 -12.50
N ASP A 281 4.30 14.19 -12.51
CA ASP A 281 3.04 14.74 -13.00
C ASP A 281 1.98 14.50 -11.94
N LEU A 282 1.43 15.57 -11.39
CA LEU A 282 0.34 15.55 -10.44
C LEU A 282 -0.88 16.17 -11.11
N ARG A 283 -1.98 15.44 -11.19
CA ARG A 283 -3.23 15.90 -11.76
C ARG A 283 -4.36 15.73 -10.75
N PHE A 284 -5.17 16.75 -10.60
CA PHE A 284 -6.43 16.69 -9.88
C PHE A 284 -7.58 16.93 -10.86
N ASP A 285 -8.48 15.96 -11.00
CA ASP A 285 -9.73 16.09 -11.74
C ASP A 285 -10.85 16.28 -10.71
N ASN A 286 -11.47 17.46 -10.72
CA ASN A 286 -12.54 17.81 -9.79
C ASN A 286 -13.84 17.11 -10.20
N ASP A 287 -14.59 16.62 -9.21
CA ASP A 287 -15.98 16.24 -9.40
C ASP A 287 -16.90 17.31 -8.79
N THR A 288 -16.92 17.42 -7.45
CA THR A 288 -17.68 18.51 -6.77
C THR A 288 -17.00 19.12 -5.55
N ILE A 289 -15.82 18.63 -5.14
CA ILE A 289 -15.18 19.08 -3.89
C ILE A 289 -14.81 20.57 -3.94
N VAL A 290 -14.35 21.06 -5.09
CA VAL A 290 -13.92 22.45 -5.20
C VAL A 290 -15.11 23.39 -5.11
N GLU A 291 -16.23 23.08 -5.77
CA GLU A 291 -17.48 23.83 -5.65
C GLU A 291 -17.95 23.89 -4.21
N ARG A 292 -18.00 22.75 -3.52
CA ARG A 292 -18.42 22.66 -2.11
C ARG A 292 -17.55 23.51 -1.20
N VAL A 293 -16.23 23.47 -1.38
CA VAL A 293 -15.29 24.29 -0.61
C VAL A 293 -15.48 25.78 -0.92
N LEU A 294 -15.65 26.15 -2.19
CA LEU A 294 -15.85 27.55 -2.60
C LEU A 294 -17.18 28.11 -2.08
N ASP A 295 -18.26 27.34 -2.18
CA ASP A 295 -19.58 27.73 -1.66
C ASP A 295 -19.50 27.97 -0.15
N ARG A 296 -18.91 27.03 0.59
CA ARG A 296 -18.73 27.17 2.05
C ARG A 296 -17.89 28.40 2.44
N GLN A 297 -16.75 28.61 1.78
CA GLN A 297 -15.90 29.77 2.06
C GLN A 297 -16.56 31.10 1.70
N ALA A 298 -17.38 31.11 0.65
CA ALA A 298 -18.18 32.29 0.28
C ALA A 298 -19.27 32.57 1.32
N GLU A 299 -19.94 31.54 1.82
CA GLU A 299 -20.91 31.66 2.93
C GLU A 299 -20.26 32.21 4.21
N GLU A 300 -19.10 31.67 4.62
CA GLU A 300 -18.34 32.18 5.77
C GLU A 300 -17.95 33.67 5.58
N ALA A 301 -17.61 34.06 4.34
CA ALA A 301 -17.30 35.43 3.98
C ALA A 301 -18.55 36.33 3.80
N ASN A 302 -19.76 35.79 3.94
CA ASN A 302 -21.05 36.46 3.64
C ASN A 302 -21.07 37.06 2.22
N MET A 303 -20.68 36.25 1.22
CA MET A 303 -20.58 36.62 -0.18
C MET A 303 -21.20 35.57 -1.10
N GLU A 304 -21.58 36.00 -2.29
CA GLU A 304 -21.83 35.08 -3.41
C GLU A 304 -20.52 34.42 -3.88
N ARG A 305 -20.57 33.13 -4.25
CA ARG A 305 -19.41 32.37 -4.75
C ARG A 305 -18.66 33.11 -5.86
N ALA A 306 -19.37 33.67 -6.84
CA ALA A 306 -18.75 34.39 -7.94
C ALA A 306 -17.91 35.59 -7.46
N ALA A 307 -18.42 36.36 -6.49
CA ALA A 307 -17.71 37.50 -5.91
C ALA A 307 -16.51 37.04 -5.04
N PHE A 308 -16.64 35.91 -4.37
CA PHE A 308 -15.54 35.31 -3.60
C PHE A 308 -14.40 34.85 -4.53
N VAL A 309 -14.72 34.14 -5.62
CA VAL A 309 -13.75 33.72 -6.65
C VAL A 309 -13.07 34.93 -7.30
N GLU A 310 -13.82 35.99 -7.65
CA GLU A 310 -13.24 37.22 -8.20
C GLU A 310 -12.26 37.89 -7.22
N ARG A 311 -12.58 37.89 -5.92
CA ARG A 311 -11.68 38.38 -4.86
C ARG A 311 -10.40 37.55 -4.80
N LEU A 312 -10.51 36.22 -4.83
CA LEU A 312 -9.34 35.32 -4.82
C LEU A 312 -8.46 35.60 -6.05
N ASN A 313 -9.03 35.60 -7.24
CA ASN A 313 -8.32 35.88 -8.50
C ASN A 313 -7.62 37.24 -8.48
N SER A 314 -8.27 38.26 -7.96
CA SER A 314 -7.69 39.61 -7.81
C SER A 314 -6.53 39.65 -6.80
N SER A 315 -6.50 38.72 -5.85
CA SER A 315 -5.45 38.62 -4.83
C SER A 315 -4.26 37.77 -5.28
N LEU A 316 -4.43 36.86 -6.26
CA LEU A 316 -3.39 35.95 -6.74
C LEU A 316 -2.08 36.67 -7.12
N PRO A 317 -2.07 37.76 -7.91
CA PRO A 317 -0.81 38.42 -8.28
C PRO A 317 -0.01 38.87 -7.06
N ARG A 318 -0.69 39.37 -6.02
CA ARG A 318 -0.03 39.82 -4.78
C ARG A 318 0.58 38.64 -4.02
N ILE A 319 -0.16 37.55 -3.87
CA ILE A 319 0.29 36.35 -3.15
C ILE A 319 1.51 35.74 -3.87
N LEU A 320 1.45 35.66 -5.20
CA LEU A 320 2.48 35.03 -6.02
C LEU A 320 3.76 35.86 -6.14
N THR A 321 3.74 37.16 -5.80
CA THR A 321 4.96 38.00 -5.79
C THR A 321 6.10 37.42 -4.94
N LEU A 322 5.77 36.65 -3.90
CA LEU A 322 6.73 35.96 -3.05
C LEU A 322 7.63 34.99 -3.81
N LEU A 323 7.14 34.40 -4.91
CA LEU A 323 7.90 33.45 -5.74
C LEU A 323 9.09 34.08 -6.48
N GLN A 324 9.14 35.42 -6.59
CA GLN A 324 10.20 36.16 -7.29
C GLN A 324 10.51 35.64 -8.72
N ASN A 325 9.48 35.14 -9.42
CA ASN A 325 9.60 34.56 -10.77
C ASN A 325 8.41 35.02 -11.64
N PRO A 326 8.47 36.22 -12.25
CA PRO A 326 7.32 36.82 -12.94
C PRO A 326 6.71 35.93 -14.04
N PRO A 327 7.49 35.25 -14.91
CA PRO A 327 6.92 34.34 -15.90
C PRO A 327 6.14 33.17 -15.29
N PHE A 328 6.62 32.60 -14.18
CA PHE A 328 5.93 31.51 -13.50
C PHE A 328 4.71 32.01 -12.71
N GLN A 329 4.78 33.23 -12.14
CA GLN A 329 3.64 33.87 -11.49
C GLN A 329 2.46 34.07 -12.45
N GLU A 330 2.73 34.53 -13.68
CA GLU A 330 1.69 34.70 -14.71
C GLU A 330 1.02 33.37 -15.07
N LYS A 331 1.82 32.30 -15.24
CA LYS A 331 1.30 30.95 -15.51
C LYS A 331 0.40 30.43 -14.38
N ILE A 332 0.85 30.52 -13.12
CA ILE A 332 0.05 30.09 -11.97
C ILE A 332 -1.22 30.92 -11.86
N ALA A 333 -1.13 32.24 -11.99
CA ALA A 333 -2.29 33.12 -11.90
C ALA A 333 -3.35 32.78 -12.98
N ALA A 334 -2.91 32.51 -14.20
CA ALA A 334 -3.80 32.12 -15.30
C ALA A 334 -4.44 30.75 -15.07
N ALA A 335 -3.65 29.73 -14.69
CA ALA A 335 -4.15 28.38 -14.45
C ALA A 335 -5.12 28.35 -13.26
N LEU A 336 -4.72 28.90 -12.10
CA LEU A 336 -5.60 28.97 -10.93
C LEU A 336 -6.84 29.82 -11.19
N GLY A 337 -6.71 30.93 -11.94
CA GLY A 337 -7.86 31.76 -12.29
C GLY A 337 -8.88 31.02 -13.14
N THR A 338 -8.41 30.22 -14.11
CA THR A 338 -9.25 29.35 -14.94
C THR A 338 -9.91 28.28 -14.10
N PHE A 339 -9.12 27.55 -13.29
CA PHE A 339 -9.61 26.48 -12.43
C PHE A 339 -10.63 26.96 -11.40
N LEU A 340 -10.38 28.06 -10.68
CA LEU A 340 -11.31 28.58 -9.68
C LEU A 340 -12.63 29.09 -10.29
N SER A 341 -12.61 29.52 -11.56
CA SER A 341 -13.80 30.02 -12.25
C SER A 341 -14.68 28.90 -12.79
N ALA A 342 -14.06 27.80 -13.24
CA ALA A 342 -14.72 26.61 -13.74
C ALA A 342 -13.87 25.38 -13.36
N PRO A 343 -14.06 24.81 -12.15
CA PRO A 343 -13.19 23.75 -11.64
C PRO A 343 -13.43 22.43 -12.37
N GLU A 344 -12.56 22.08 -13.32
CA GLU A 344 -12.59 20.77 -14.00
C GLU A 344 -11.32 19.99 -13.70
N SER A 345 -10.15 20.53 -14.03
CA SER A 345 -8.88 19.86 -13.73
C SER A 345 -7.74 20.84 -13.45
N LEU A 346 -6.77 20.41 -12.65
CA LEU A 346 -5.53 21.12 -12.39
C LEU A 346 -4.36 20.14 -12.47
N GLN A 347 -3.40 20.43 -13.34
CA GLN A 347 -2.22 19.62 -13.55
C GLN A 347 -0.96 20.41 -13.23
N ILE A 348 -0.05 19.81 -12.45
CA ILE A 348 1.25 20.35 -12.08
C ILE A 348 2.30 19.34 -12.52
N THR A 349 3.23 19.77 -13.36
CA THR A 349 4.31 18.91 -13.85
C THR A 349 5.66 19.44 -13.41
N ALA A 350 6.55 18.55 -12.98
CA ALA A 350 7.97 18.82 -12.79
C ALA A 350 8.76 18.02 -13.84
N ASN A 351 9.49 18.72 -14.70
CA ASN A 351 10.34 18.10 -15.71
C ASN A 351 11.69 18.84 -15.74
N PRO A 352 12.58 18.55 -14.78
CA PRO A 352 13.86 19.26 -14.69
C PRO A 352 14.69 19.03 -15.95
N ALA A 353 15.39 20.07 -16.42
CA ALA A 353 16.18 20.00 -17.66
C ALA A 353 17.32 18.95 -17.62
N GLN A 354 17.73 18.54 -16.42
CA GLN A 354 18.65 17.45 -16.16
C GLN A 354 18.16 16.70 -14.93
N ALA A 355 18.45 15.40 -14.83
CA ALA A 355 18.08 14.60 -13.67
C ALA A 355 18.70 15.20 -12.38
N LEU A 356 17.86 15.45 -11.38
CA LEU A 356 18.26 16.08 -10.11
C LEU A 356 18.20 15.08 -8.98
N THR A 357 19.22 15.03 -8.13
CA THR A 357 19.17 14.15 -6.96
C THR A 357 18.11 14.64 -5.98
N VAL A 358 17.39 13.73 -5.32
CA VAL A 358 16.41 14.07 -4.26
C VAL A 358 17.08 14.95 -3.19
N GLY A 359 18.33 14.65 -2.85
CA GLY A 359 19.10 15.44 -1.90
C GLY A 359 19.43 16.86 -2.38
N SER A 360 19.68 17.08 -3.67
CA SER A 360 19.88 18.43 -4.23
C SER A 360 18.60 19.27 -4.21
N ILE A 361 17.45 18.64 -4.49
CA ILE A 361 16.13 19.26 -4.41
C ILE A 361 15.85 19.65 -2.96
N ALA A 362 16.03 18.73 -2.01
CA ALA A 362 15.85 18.98 -0.59
C ALA A 362 16.77 20.11 -0.08
N GLY A 363 18.05 20.08 -0.45
CA GLY A 363 19.00 21.14 -0.09
C GLY A 363 18.59 22.51 -0.65
N THR A 364 18.07 22.56 -1.87
CA THR A 364 17.55 23.79 -2.48
C THR A 364 16.28 24.27 -1.77
N ALA A 365 15.36 23.38 -1.44
CA ALA A 365 14.15 23.72 -0.69
C ALA A 365 14.47 24.35 0.68
N MET A 366 15.53 23.88 1.35
CA MET A 366 15.98 24.43 2.63
C MET A 366 16.69 25.79 2.49
N MET A 367 17.56 25.94 1.48
CA MET A 367 18.43 27.11 1.35
C MET A 367 17.81 28.24 0.52
N ALA A 368 16.99 27.89 -0.47
CA ALA A 368 16.41 28.80 -1.44
C ALA A 368 15.06 28.25 -1.95
N PRO A 369 14.02 28.17 -1.10
CA PRO A 369 12.73 27.57 -1.46
C PRO A 369 12.09 28.20 -2.71
N MET A 370 12.37 29.49 -2.97
CA MET A 370 11.86 30.20 -4.15
C MET A 370 12.54 29.80 -5.47
N ALA A 371 13.71 29.14 -5.41
CA ALA A 371 14.39 28.61 -6.59
C ALA A 371 13.87 27.22 -7.01
N VAL A 372 13.18 26.50 -6.12
CA VAL A 372 12.71 25.12 -6.37
C VAL A 372 11.82 25.02 -7.60
N PRO A 373 10.82 25.91 -7.83
CA PRO A 373 9.99 25.80 -9.01
C PRO A 373 10.77 25.89 -10.33
N LEU A 374 11.75 26.80 -10.38
CA LEU A 374 12.60 26.96 -11.56
C LEU A 374 13.53 25.76 -11.74
N LEU A 375 14.11 25.26 -10.64
CA LEU A 375 15.01 24.11 -10.63
C LEU A 375 14.31 22.85 -11.16
N LEU A 376 13.08 22.61 -10.71
CA LEU A 376 12.27 21.46 -11.11
C LEU A 376 11.63 21.61 -12.50
N GLY A 377 11.74 22.79 -13.12
CA GLY A 377 11.04 23.09 -14.37
C GLY A 377 9.52 22.95 -14.20
N LEU A 378 8.98 23.49 -13.10
CA LEU A 378 7.55 23.37 -12.82
C LEU A 378 6.70 24.06 -13.89
N ASP A 379 5.64 23.38 -14.29
CA ASP A 379 4.57 23.93 -15.11
C ASP A 379 3.22 23.63 -14.46
N ILE A 380 2.23 24.45 -14.79
CA ILE A 380 0.87 24.31 -14.27
C ILE A 380 -0.14 24.62 -15.37
N LYS A 381 -1.19 23.79 -15.43
CA LYS A 381 -2.26 23.86 -16.41
C LYS A 381 -3.60 23.63 -15.72
N ALA A 382 -4.65 24.20 -16.27
CA ALA A 382 -6.01 24.01 -15.78
C ALA A 382 -6.93 23.69 -16.95
N ASN A 383 -7.83 22.73 -16.74
CA ASN A 383 -8.86 22.30 -17.69
C ASN A 383 -8.30 21.88 -19.06
N GLU A 384 -7.14 21.20 -19.04
CA GLU A 384 -6.47 20.62 -20.22
C GLU A 384 -6.38 19.10 -20.14
#